data_AF-A0A821UWG8-F1
#
_entry.id   AF-A0A821UWG8-F1
#
_cell.length_a   1.000
_cell.length_b   1.000
_cell.length_c   1.000
_cell.angle_alpha   90.00
_cell.angle_beta   90.00
_cell.angle_gamma   90.00
#
_symmetry.space_group_name_H-M   'P 1'
#
loop_
_entity.id
_entity.type
_entity.pdbx_description
1 polymer ?
#
loop_
_entity_poly.entity_id
_entity_poly.type
_entity_poly.pdbx_seq_one_letter_code
_entity_poly.pdbx_strand_id
1 'polypeptide(L)'
;MASHIMSIAPNTIPNASGNGALSFKVLNGTNGTYDDAQIYWAILGMSNNRWSYLDRHGQLHPISLALNDAPGHFFKNGANYANIYTKVSEVDWVNLPKIVSGRMFISVGSPCFIKTYDNGFAGPNLNNPSDPNHDVYYDFIEFTIDNSGYHGN
;
A
#
# COMPACT_ATOMS: atom_id res chain seq x y z
N MET A 1 20.75 4.64 13.50
CA MET A 1 21.18 3.47 12.69
C MET A 1 20.04 3.14 11.75
N ALA A 2 20.30 2.84 10.48
CA ALA A 2 19.24 2.43 9.55
C ALA A 2 18.62 1.10 9.99
N SER A 3 17.30 0.97 9.88
CA SER A 3 16.61 -0.31 10.11
C SER A 3 16.95 -1.27 8.98
N HIS A 4 17.28 -2.52 9.29
CA HIS A 4 17.65 -3.54 8.31
C HIS A 4 16.85 -4.82 8.54
N ILE A 5 16.56 -5.59 7.49
CA ILE A 5 15.73 -6.80 7.62
C ILE A 5 16.30 -7.80 8.63
N MET A 6 17.63 -7.92 8.70
CA MET A 6 18.30 -8.84 9.64
C MET A 6 18.23 -8.38 11.11
N SER A 7 17.73 -7.18 11.40
CA SER A 7 17.50 -6.74 12.78
C SER A 7 16.15 -7.17 13.35
N ILE A 8 15.26 -7.77 12.54
CA ILE A 8 13.98 -8.30 13.01
C ILE A 8 14.17 -9.76 13.42
N ALA A 9 14.05 -10.03 14.71
CA ALA A 9 14.14 -11.39 15.21
C ALA A 9 12.86 -12.17 14.81
N PRO A 10 12.96 -13.40 14.25
CA PRO A 10 11.77 -14.13 13.80
C PRO A 10 10.73 -14.38 14.90
N ASN A 11 11.17 -14.51 16.16
CA ASN A 11 10.28 -14.69 17.31
C ASN A 11 9.54 -13.43 17.74
N THR A 12 9.84 -12.25 17.18
CA THR A 12 9.10 -11.00 17.43
C THR A 12 8.04 -10.73 16.36
N ILE A 13 7.94 -11.57 15.33
CA ILE A 13 6.92 -11.44 14.29
C ILE A 13 5.57 -11.89 14.89
N PRO A 14 4.52 -11.03 14.88
CA PRO A 14 3.22 -11.41 15.40
C PRO A 14 2.59 -12.49 14.51
N ASN A 15 1.91 -13.45 15.14
CA ASN A 15 1.10 -14.41 14.39
C ASN A 15 -0.02 -13.69 13.63
N ALA A 16 -0.17 -14.00 12.35
CA ALA A 16 -1.26 -13.47 11.55
C ALA A 16 -2.60 -13.96 12.10
N SER A 17 -3.60 -13.09 12.09
CA SER A 17 -4.97 -13.40 12.50
C SER A 17 -5.83 -13.74 11.29
N GLY A 18 -6.48 -14.92 11.34
CA GLY A 18 -7.34 -15.41 10.26
C GLY A 18 -6.68 -16.48 9.40
N ASN A 19 -7.51 -17.28 8.72
CA ASN A 19 -7.03 -18.40 7.93
C ASN A 19 -6.34 -17.94 6.64
N GLY A 20 -5.05 -18.23 6.51
CA GLY A 20 -4.21 -17.84 5.37
C GLY A 20 -3.99 -16.33 5.29
N ALA A 21 -3.76 -15.68 6.43
CA ALA A 21 -3.30 -14.30 6.51
C ALA A 21 -1.78 -14.24 6.71
N LEU A 22 -1.18 -13.08 6.44
CA LEU A 22 0.24 -12.80 6.64
C LEU A 22 0.40 -11.55 7.52
N SER A 23 1.29 -11.60 8.51
CA SER A 23 1.75 -10.38 9.18
C SER A 23 2.87 -9.77 8.37
N PHE A 24 2.73 -8.51 7.95
CA PHE A 24 3.78 -7.79 7.23
C PHE A 24 4.19 -6.51 7.95
N LYS A 25 5.40 -6.06 7.64
CA LYS A 25 5.98 -4.81 8.12
C LYS A 25 6.71 -4.12 6.98
N VAL A 26 6.51 -2.81 6.85
CA VAL A 26 7.32 -1.94 6.00
C VAL A 26 8.45 -1.35 6.86
N LEU A 27 9.69 -1.47 6.40
CA LEU A 27 10.88 -1.02 7.11
C LEU A 27 11.52 0.17 6.39
N ASN A 28 11.84 1.23 7.13
CA ASN A 28 12.60 2.34 6.59
C ASN A 28 14.09 2.02 6.52
N GLY A 29 14.55 1.63 5.31
CA GLY A 29 15.95 1.40 4.98
C GLY A 29 16.65 2.59 4.32
N THR A 30 16.06 3.80 4.32
CA THR A 30 16.56 4.94 3.52
C THR A 30 17.81 5.63 4.11
N ASN A 31 18.36 5.09 5.20
CA ASN A 31 19.56 5.58 5.88
C ASN A 31 19.53 7.09 6.22
N GLY A 32 18.38 7.57 6.71
CA GLY A 32 18.18 8.96 7.13
C GLY A 32 17.83 9.93 6.00
N THR A 33 17.60 9.45 4.78
CA THR A 33 17.11 10.30 3.67
C THR A 33 15.66 10.73 3.88
N TYR A 34 14.84 9.82 4.43
CA TYR A 34 13.44 10.08 4.77
C TYR A 34 13.14 9.53 6.17
N ASP A 35 12.37 10.28 6.95
CA ASP A 35 11.78 9.78 8.19
C ASP A 35 10.58 8.87 7.92
N ASP A 36 10.21 8.01 8.87
CA ASP A 36 9.08 7.07 8.73
C ASP A 36 7.75 7.77 8.37
N ALA A 37 7.59 9.04 8.78
CA ALA A 37 6.40 9.85 8.48
C ALA A 37 6.36 10.40 7.04
N GLN A 38 7.44 10.19 6.28
CA GLN A 38 7.60 10.57 4.88
C GLN A 38 7.60 9.35 3.94
N ILE A 39 7.42 8.14 4.46
CA ILE A 39 7.32 6.92 3.66
C ILE A 39 5.88 6.43 3.73
N TYR A 40 5.26 6.30 2.57
CA TYR A 40 3.86 5.96 2.39
C TYR A 40 3.77 4.59 1.72
N TRP A 41 2.83 3.76 2.17
CA TRP A 41 2.49 2.52 1.51
C TRP A 41 0.97 2.37 1.37
N ALA A 42 0.54 1.71 0.30
CA ALA A 42 -0.86 1.33 0.08
C ALA A 42 -0.93 -0.05 -0.56
N ILE A 43 -1.83 -0.90 -0.08
CA ILE A 43 -2.11 -2.20 -0.71
C ILE A 43 -3.45 -2.11 -1.43
N LEU A 44 -3.46 -2.49 -2.71
CA LEU A 44 -4.66 -2.66 -3.54
C LEU A 44 -4.72 -4.08 -4.08
N GLY A 45 -5.91 -4.66 -4.21
CA GLY A 45 -6.09 -5.98 -4.80
C GLY A 45 -7.54 -6.43 -4.73
N MET A 46 -7.82 -7.64 -5.20
CA MET A 46 -9.17 -8.21 -5.15
C MET A 46 -9.36 -9.11 -3.94
N SER A 47 -10.47 -8.94 -3.23
CA SER A 47 -10.93 -9.83 -2.18
C SER A 47 -12.43 -10.01 -2.27
N ASN A 48 -12.91 -11.25 -2.19
CA ASN A 48 -14.33 -11.60 -2.38
C ASN A 48 -14.93 -10.95 -3.65
N ASN A 49 -14.22 -11.04 -4.78
CA ASN A 49 -14.58 -10.44 -6.07
C ASN A 49 -14.79 -8.92 -6.06
N ARG A 50 -14.17 -8.19 -5.12
CA ARG A 50 -14.18 -6.73 -5.08
C ARG A 50 -12.77 -6.17 -4.98
N TRP A 51 -12.46 -5.19 -5.82
CA TRP A 51 -11.25 -4.40 -5.63
C TRP A 51 -11.34 -3.64 -4.31
N SER A 52 -10.30 -3.73 -3.51
CA SER A 52 -10.24 -3.19 -2.16
C SER A 52 -8.86 -2.63 -1.88
N TYR A 53 -8.79 -1.68 -0.95
CA TYR A 53 -7.54 -1.24 -0.34
C TYR A 53 -7.45 -1.75 1.11
N LEU A 54 -6.24 -1.97 1.61
CA LEU A 54 -6.00 -2.33 3.00
C LEU A 54 -5.81 -1.09 3.87
N ASP A 55 -6.52 -0.99 4.99
CA ASP A 55 -6.23 0.02 6.01
C ASP A 55 -5.11 -0.42 6.99
N ARG A 56 -4.65 0.52 7.82
CA ARG A 56 -3.64 0.24 8.86
C ARG A 56 -4.07 -0.77 9.93
N HIS A 57 -5.36 -1.11 10.00
CA HIS A 57 -5.93 -2.07 10.94
C HIS A 57 -6.11 -3.47 10.31
N GLY A 58 -5.59 -3.67 9.09
CA GLY A 58 -5.65 -4.95 8.39
C GLY A 58 -7.02 -5.28 7.81
N GLN A 59 -7.89 -4.27 7.62
CA GLN A 59 -9.21 -4.43 7.03
C GLN A 59 -9.20 -4.04 5.55
N LEU A 60 -9.84 -4.86 4.72
CA LEU A 60 -10.01 -4.58 3.30
C LEU A 60 -11.32 -3.83 3.06
N HIS A 61 -11.20 -2.62 2.52
CA HIS A 61 -12.33 -1.75 2.19
C HIS A 61 -12.49 -1.67 0.67
N PRO A 62 -13.71 -1.86 0.13
CA PRO A 62 -13.94 -1.74 -1.30
C PRO A 62 -13.54 -0.34 -1.81
N ILE A 63 -12.81 -0.30 -2.93
CA ILE A 63 -12.57 0.96 -3.64
C ILE A 63 -13.79 1.32 -4.50
N SER A 64 -13.90 2.60 -4.86
CA SER A 64 -14.95 3.11 -5.73
C SER A 64 -14.50 4.36 -6.46
N LEU A 65 -15.29 4.82 -7.43
CA LEU A 65 -15.06 6.14 -8.02
C LEU A 65 -15.25 7.26 -6.99
N ALA A 66 -16.27 7.15 -6.12
CA ALA A 66 -16.58 8.14 -5.09
C ALA A 66 -15.48 8.27 -4.02
N LEU A 67 -14.67 7.22 -3.82
CA LEU A 67 -13.54 7.27 -2.88
C LEU A 67 -12.53 8.36 -3.23
N ASN A 68 -12.43 8.76 -4.51
CA ASN A 68 -11.55 9.85 -4.92
C ASN A 68 -11.99 11.21 -4.37
N ASP A 69 -13.26 11.39 -3.97
CA ASP A 69 -13.81 12.65 -3.47
C ASP A 69 -14.16 12.57 -1.97
N ALA A 70 -13.83 11.44 -1.31
CA ALA A 70 -14.09 11.24 0.10
C ALA A 70 -13.29 12.22 0.99
N PRO A 71 -13.77 12.53 2.21
CA PRO A 71 -13.02 13.40 3.13
C PRO A 71 -11.57 12.93 3.32
N GLY A 72 -10.62 13.85 3.13
CA GLY A 72 -9.19 13.55 3.22
C GLY A 72 -8.57 13.02 1.92
N HIS A 73 -9.29 13.04 0.79
CA HIS A 73 -8.73 12.76 -0.53
C HIS A 73 -7.53 13.67 -0.86
N PHE A 74 -6.72 13.25 -1.83
CA PHE A 74 -5.64 14.08 -2.38
C PHE A 74 -6.13 14.89 -3.58
N PHE A 75 -5.44 15.98 -3.89
CA PHE A 75 -5.69 16.81 -5.05
C PHE A 75 -4.36 17.19 -5.72
N LYS A 76 -4.23 16.90 -7.02
CA LYS A 76 -3.07 17.28 -7.83
C LYS A 76 -3.49 17.49 -9.28
N ASN A 77 -2.89 18.48 -9.94
CA ASN A 77 -3.13 18.78 -11.37
C ASN A 77 -4.62 18.90 -11.75
N GLY A 78 -5.46 19.44 -10.86
CA GLY A 78 -6.89 19.64 -11.13
C GLY A 78 -7.78 18.40 -10.91
N ALA A 79 -7.26 17.31 -10.37
CA ALA A 79 -8.01 16.08 -10.12
C ALA A 79 -7.90 15.60 -8.67
N ASN A 80 -8.98 14.99 -8.18
CA ASN A 80 -9.02 14.34 -6.87
C ASN A 80 -8.58 12.87 -6.95
N TYR A 81 -7.95 12.35 -5.91
CA TYR A 81 -7.45 10.97 -5.83
C TYR A 81 -7.73 10.37 -4.46
N ALA A 82 -8.04 9.07 -4.44
CA ALA A 82 -8.31 8.34 -3.20
C ALA A 82 -7.12 8.39 -2.23
N ASN A 83 -7.40 8.69 -0.97
CA ASN A 83 -6.41 8.59 0.10
C ASN A 83 -6.50 7.20 0.76
N ILE A 84 -5.65 6.28 0.27
CA ILE A 84 -5.59 4.87 0.70
C ILE A 84 -4.28 4.52 1.41
N TYR A 85 -3.46 5.52 1.70
CA TYR A 85 -2.08 5.31 2.15
C TYR A 85 -2.00 5.30 3.67
N THR A 86 -1.10 4.47 4.16
CA THR A 86 -0.62 4.49 5.54
C THR A 86 0.85 4.87 5.53
N LYS A 87 1.30 5.65 6.50
CA LYS A 87 2.72 5.98 6.69
C LYS A 87 3.40 4.90 7.51
N VAL A 88 4.70 4.71 7.30
CA VAL A 88 5.50 3.77 8.11
C VAL A 88 5.46 4.14 9.60
N SER A 89 5.36 5.42 9.93
CA SER A 89 5.28 5.89 11.32
C SER A 89 3.96 5.55 12.04
N GLU A 90 2.91 5.12 11.32
CA GLU A 90 1.58 4.92 11.89
C GLU A 90 1.35 3.50 12.43
N VAL A 91 2.10 2.51 11.95
CA VAL A 91 1.89 1.11 12.32
C VAL A 91 3.16 0.29 12.18
N ASP A 92 3.39 -0.60 13.15
CA ASP A 92 4.57 -1.47 13.18
C ASP A 92 4.38 -2.72 12.31
N TRP A 93 3.33 -3.49 12.60
CA TRP A 93 2.91 -4.70 11.87
C TRP A 93 1.44 -4.60 11.48
N VAL A 94 1.11 -5.11 10.30
CA VAL A 94 -0.28 -5.16 9.81
C VAL A 94 -0.62 -6.59 9.40
N ASN A 95 -1.82 -7.03 9.76
CA ASN A 95 -2.39 -8.29 9.29
C ASN A 95 -2.94 -8.12 7.87
N LEU A 96 -2.41 -8.87 6.92
CA LEU A 96 -2.85 -8.90 5.53
C LEU A 96 -3.68 -10.18 5.28
N PRO A 97 -5.00 -10.07 5.11
CA PRO A 97 -5.85 -11.21 4.77
C PRO A 97 -5.61 -11.66 3.32
N LYS A 98 -6.28 -12.76 2.93
CA LYS A 98 -6.28 -13.23 1.53
C LYS A 98 -6.68 -12.14 0.55
N ILE A 99 -5.88 -12.05 -0.50
CA ILE A 99 -6.02 -11.05 -1.55
C ILE A 99 -5.37 -11.61 -2.82
N VAL A 100 -6.00 -11.40 -3.97
CA VAL A 100 -5.48 -11.81 -5.27
C VAL A 100 -5.14 -10.59 -6.11
N SER A 101 -4.09 -10.70 -6.93
CA SER A 101 -3.58 -9.57 -7.73
C SER A 101 -3.24 -8.33 -6.86
N GLY A 102 -2.68 -8.58 -5.69
CA GLY A 102 -2.26 -7.57 -4.74
C GLY A 102 -1.06 -6.78 -5.26
N ARG A 103 -1.07 -5.47 -5.04
CA ARG A 103 0.08 -4.58 -5.21
C ARG A 103 0.25 -3.74 -3.97
N MET A 104 1.46 -3.74 -3.40
CA MET A 104 1.85 -2.76 -2.39
C MET A 104 2.65 -1.66 -3.09
N PHE A 105 2.04 -0.50 -3.27
CA PHE A 105 2.77 0.70 -3.68
C PHE A 105 3.51 1.26 -2.47
N ILE A 106 4.78 1.62 -2.65
CA ILE A 106 5.62 2.27 -1.65
C ILE A 106 6.18 3.54 -2.28
N SER A 107 6.10 4.66 -1.58
CA SER A 107 6.55 5.97 -2.08
C SER A 107 7.16 6.82 -0.97
N VAL A 108 8.05 7.73 -1.34
CA VAL A 108 8.79 8.58 -0.38
C VAL A 108 8.59 10.06 -0.68
N GLY A 109 8.51 10.88 0.37
CA GLY A 109 8.25 12.33 0.30
C GLY A 109 6.79 12.68 0.01
N SER A 110 6.14 11.95 -0.89
CA SER A 110 4.73 12.07 -1.27
C SER A 110 4.13 10.68 -1.49
N PRO A 111 2.82 10.46 -1.20
CA PRO A 111 2.10 9.30 -1.71
C PRO A 111 2.00 9.36 -3.25
N CYS A 112 1.69 8.23 -3.89
CA CYS A 112 1.24 8.21 -5.28
C CYS A 112 -0.22 8.69 -5.40
N PHE A 113 -0.56 9.27 -6.54
CA PHE A 113 -1.88 9.72 -6.93
C PHE A 113 -2.54 8.66 -7.80
N ILE A 114 -3.12 7.65 -7.15
CA ILE A 114 -3.81 6.53 -7.79
C ILE A 114 -5.30 6.85 -7.89
N LYS A 115 -5.85 6.78 -9.11
CA LYS A 115 -7.30 6.96 -9.33
C LYS A 115 -8.01 5.63 -9.13
N THR A 116 -9.04 5.60 -8.29
CA THR A 116 -9.86 4.40 -8.08
C THR A 116 -11.17 4.44 -8.85
N TYR A 117 -11.71 3.27 -9.17
CA TYR A 117 -12.98 3.04 -9.84
C TYR A 117 -13.70 1.88 -9.14
N ASP A 118 -14.99 1.68 -9.43
CA ASP A 118 -15.78 0.61 -8.80
C ASP A 118 -15.27 -0.81 -9.17
N ASN A 119 -14.50 -0.92 -10.25
CA ASN A 119 -14.01 -2.17 -10.79
C ASN A 119 -12.48 -2.22 -10.98
N GLY A 120 -11.72 -1.29 -10.38
CA GLY A 120 -10.26 -1.28 -10.49
C GLY A 120 -9.63 0.07 -10.16
N PHE A 121 -8.37 0.23 -10.52
CA PHE A 121 -7.62 1.47 -10.32
C PHE A 121 -6.68 1.74 -11.49
N ALA A 122 -6.31 3.01 -11.67
CA ALA A 122 -5.26 3.42 -12.60
C ALA A 122 -4.02 3.81 -11.80
N GLY A 123 -2.96 2.99 -11.92
CA GLY A 123 -1.64 3.30 -11.40
C GLY A 123 -0.89 4.34 -12.26
N PRO A 124 0.35 4.69 -11.88
CA PRO A 124 1.17 5.64 -12.63
C PRO A 124 1.40 5.26 -14.09
N ASN A 125 1.30 6.23 -15.00
CA ASN A 125 1.60 6.06 -16.42
C ASN A 125 2.89 6.82 -16.79
N LEU A 126 4.02 6.10 -16.84
CA LEU A 126 5.33 6.67 -17.15
C LEU A 126 5.44 7.29 -18.55
N ASN A 127 4.55 6.90 -19.48
CA ASN A 127 4.54 7.42 -20.85
C ASN A 127 3.74 8.73 -20.98
N ASN A 128 3.07 9.18 -19.91
CA ASN A 128 2.36 10.45 -19.87
C ASN A 128 3.20 11.49 -19.12
N PRO A 129 3.79 12.49 -19.82
CA PRO A 129 4.61 13.53 -19.18
C PRO A 129 3.85 14.38 -18.15
N SER A 130 2.51 14.39 -18.22
CA SER A 130 1.64 15.10 -17.29
C SER A 130 1.04 14.19 -16.20
N ASP A 131 1.53 12.95 -16.07
CA ASP A 131 1.09 12.04 -15.00
C ASP A 131 1.35 12.69 -13.63
N PRO A 132 0.37 12.66 -12.69
CA PRO A 132 0.56 13.27 -11.37
C PRO A 132 1.67 12.61 -10.54
N ASN A 133 2.17 11.44 -10.96
CA ASN A 133 3.25 10.70 -10.29
C ASN A 133 4.62 10.88 -10.98
N HIS A 134 4.74 11.71 -12.02
CA HIS A 134 5.98 11.87 -12.78
C HIS A 134 7.16 12.37 -11.92
N ASP A 135 6.86 13.09 -10.84
CA ASP A 135 7.78 13.65 -9.85
C ASP A 135 7.76 12.89 -8.51
N VAL A 136 7.11 11.72 -8.44
CA VAL A 136 7.02 10.90 -7.22
C VAL A 136 8.02 9.75 -7.31
N TYR A 137 8.86 9.60 -6.28
CA TYR A 137 9.68 8.40 -6.12
C TYR A 137 8.83 7.28 -5.52
N TYR A 138 8.57 6.26 -6.32
CA TYR A 138 7.79 5.10 -5.90
C TYR A 138 8.32 3.81 -6.51
N ASP A 139 7.95 2.71 -5.88
CA ASP A 139 8.06 1.35 -6.41
C ASP A 139 6.85 0.53 -5.95
N PHE A 140 6.73 -0.71 -6.39
CA PHE A 140 5.70 -1.62 -5.90
C PHE A 140 6.15 -3.08 -5.84
N ILE A 141 5.52 -3.84 -4.94
CA ILE A 141 5.64 -5.29 -4.83
C ILE A 141 4.34 -5.92 -5.31
N GLU A 142 4.40 -7.01 -6.07
CA GLU A 142 3.22 -7.77 -6.48
C GLU A 142 3.08 -9.05 -5.68
N PHE A 143 1.85 -9.41 -5.29
CA PHE A 143 1.62 -10.64 -4.54
C PHE A 143 0.19 -11.17 -4.62
N THR A 144 0.03 -12.43 -4.21
CA THR A 144 -1.23 -13.10 -3.91
C THR A 144 -1.08 -13.85 -2.60
N ILE A 145 -2.11 -13.78 -1.76
CA ILE A 145 -2.26 -14.63 -0.58
C ILE A 145 -3.55 -15.42 -0.73
N ASP A 146 -3.42 -16.74 -0.81
CA ASP A 146 -4.54 -17.65 -0.97
C ASP A 146 -4.41 -18.87 -0.02
N ASN A 147 -5.11 -19.97 -0.32
CA ASN A 147 -5.06 -21.18 0.50
C ASN A 147 -3.71 -21.92 0.42
N SER A 148 -2.90 -21.65 -0.61
CA SER A 148 -1.58 -22.23 -0.83
C SER A 148 -0.46 -21.41 -0.16
N GLY A 149 -0.78 -20.21 0.34
CA GLY A 149 0.14 -19.36 1.08
C GLY A 149 0.38 -18.01 0.41
N TYR A 150 1.58 -17.47 0.63
CA TYR A 150 2.04 -16.20 0.04
C TYR A 150 2.85 -16.48 -1.23
N HIS A 151 2.55 -15.73 -2.28
CA HIS A 151 3.29 -15.71 -3.55
C HIS A 151 3.52 -14.25 -3.91
N GLY A 152 4.78 -13.81 -4.04
CA GLY A 152 5.04 -12.42 -4.41
C GLY A 152 6.46 -12.20 -4.93
N ASN A 153 6.64 -11.06 -5.59
CA ASN A 153 7.85 -10.66 -6.28
C ASN A 153 8.07 -9.15 -6.22
#